data_AF-A0A7K2JJM3-F1
#
_entry.id   AF-A0A7K2JJM3-F1
#
_cell.length_a   1.000
_cell.length_b   1.000
_cell.length_c   1.000
_cell.angle_alpha   90.00
_cell.angle_beta   90.00
_cell.angle_gamma   90.00
#
_symmetry.space_group_name_H-M   'P 1'
#
loop_
_entity.id
_entity.type
_entity.pdbx_description
1 polymer ?
#
loop_
_entity_poly.entity_id
_entity_poly.type
_entity_poly.pdbx_seq_one_letter_code
_entity_poly.pdbx_strand_id
1 'polypeptide(L)'
;MGAMSETIPVCCAACGRRHRYTAPAYPCVCGTPVAPPLDPRGTPTVVTRRAWDEEWIGVRCTACGTESQWPRPELGCPCGTVLCVPVDRTAGGRTGRPPGSRVPAHRAVPIRTARDAVTAAVLYLRGLGHRDVRRADQRPPAGIGLAAPGIVAQVDPTAGPASVRDVECLWLTAMAESARGLYFSLAGYTDEARTRAGLLEVPLFVLDPSGAVRPVNAPAVTLDATAD
;
A
#
# COMPACT_ATOMS: atom_id res chain seq x y z
N MET A 1 29.59 3.12 7.61
CA MET A 1 28.85 4.32 8.06
C MET A 1 27.39 4.16 7.64
N GLY A 2 26.49 4.00 8.61
CA GLY A 2 25.07 3.72 8.36
C GLY A 2 24.36 4.91 7.70
N ALA A 3 23.47 4.63 6.76
CA ALA A 3 22.57 5.65 6.22
C ALA A 3 21.63 6.08 7.35
N MET A 4 21.94 7.21 7.98
CA MET A 4 21.07 7.82 8.97
C MET A 4 19.78 8.24 8.28
N SER A 5 18.65 7.69 8.71
CA SER A 5 17.33 8.18 8.34
C SER A 5 17.27 9.67 8.72
N GLU A 6 17.18 10.54 7.72
CA GLU A 6 17.19 11.98 7.96
C GLU A 6 15.89 12.40 8.63
N THR A 7 16.01 12.86 9.88
CA THR A 7 14.91 13.43 10.64
C THR A 7 15.03 14.94 10.62
N ILE A 8 14.01 15.63 10.10
CA ILE A 8 13.97 17.10 10.10
C ILE A 8 12.97 17.62 11.14
N PRO A 9 13.21 18.81 11.72
CA PRO A 9 12.19 19.52 12.47
C PRO A 9 11.13 20.11 11.53
N VAL A 10 9.85 19.95 11.88
CA VAL A 10 8.70 20.51 11.14
C VAL A 10 7.84 21.29 12.12
N CYS A 11 7.65 22.59 11.88
CA CYS A 11 6.76 23.42 12.70
C CYS A 11 5.35 23.42 12.11
N CYS A 12 4.34 23.26 12.95
CA CYS A 12 2.96 23.40 12.52
C CYS A 12 2.64 24.86 12.22
N ALA A 13 2.24 25.16 10.98
CA ALA A 13 1.86 26.51 10.56
C ALA A 13 0.58 27.04 11.25
N ALA A 14 -0.23 26.16 11.86
CA ALA A 14 -1.45 26.54 12.57
C ALA A 14 -1.24 26.81 14.07
N CYS A 15 -0.50 25.94 14.77
CA CYS A 15 -0.35 26.02 16.24
C CYS A 15 1.10 26.22 16.72
N GLY A 16 2.08 26.30 15.82
CA GLY A 16 3.50 26.51 16.13
C GLY A 16 4.22 25.30 16.74
N ARG A 17 3.53 24.18 17.00
CA ARG A 17 4.13 22.98 17.61
C ARG A 17 5.23 22.40 16.71
N ARG A 18 6.36 22.04 17.31
CA ARG A 18 7.50 21.41 16.62
C ARG A 18 7.35 19.89 16.64
N HIS A 19 7.55 19.28 15.48
CA HIS A 19 7.52 17.84 15.26
C HIS A 19 8.85 17.38 14.68
N ARG A 20 9.16 16.10 14.87
CA ARG A 20 10.25 15.42 14.19
C ARG A 20 9.64 14.55 13.10
N TYR A 21 10.04 14.77 11.85
CA TYR A 21 9.55 14.02 10.72
C TYR A 21 10.68 13.26 10.04
N THR A 22 10.45 11.98 9.76
CA THR A 22 11.36 11.12 8.99
C THR A 22 10.60 10.62 7.78
N ALA A 23 11.16 10.83 6.59
CA ALA A 23 10.51 10.40 5.36
C ALA A 23 10.42 8.86 5.30
N PRO A 24 9.26 8.29 4.96
CA PRO A 24 9.18 6.87 4.65
C PRO A 24 9.99 6.56 3.39
N ALA A 25 10.71 5.44 3.42
CA ALA A 25 11.39 4.91 2.24
C ALA A 25 10.46 3.94 1.50
N TYR A 26 10.39 4.07 0.18
CA TYR A 26 9.60 3.20 -0.69
C TYR A 26 10.53 2.38 -1.60
N PRO A 27 10.16 1.14 -1.94
CA PRO A 27 10.98 0.30 -2.80
C PRO A 27 10.96 0.84 -4.24
N CYS A 28 12.12 1.18 -4.78
CA CYS A 28 12.28 1.43 -6.21
C CYS A 28 12.18 0.12 -7.00
N VAL A 29 11.90 0.22 -8.31
CA VAL A 29 11.89 -0.92 -9.24
C VAL A 29 13.20 -1.72 -9.25
N CYS A 30 14.33 -1.07 -8.92
CA CYS A 30 15.63 -1.75 -8.78
C CYS A 30 15.82 -2.46 -7.43
N GLY A 31 14.81 -2.48 -6.56
CA GLY A 31 14.86 -3.06 -5.22
C GLY A 31 15.52 -2.18 -4.16
N THR A 32 16.08 -1.03 -4.53
CA THR A 32 16.70 -0.11 -3.56
C THR A 32 15.62 0.70 -2.84
N PRO A 33 15.62 0.78 -1.50
CA PRO A 33 14.71 1.66 -0.78
C PRO A 33 15.11 3.12 -1.02
N VAL A 34 14.14 3.93 -1.46
CA VAL A 34 14.31 5.34 -1.80
C VAL A 34 13.40 6.19 -0.92
N ALA A 35 13.99 7.12 -0.16
CA ALA A 35 13.25 8.14 0.57
C ALA A 35 13.29 9.48 -0.17
N PRO A 36 12.18 10.25 -0.22
CA PRO A 36 12.19 11.59 -0.76
C PRO A 36 13.18 12.48 0.02
N PRO A 37 13.99 13.30 -0.66
CA PRO A 37 14.84 14.27 0.01
C PRO A 37 13.95 15.35 0.62
N LEU A 38 14.01 15.49 1.93
CA LEU A 38 13.28 16.52 2.65
C LEU A 38 14.06 17.83 2.54
N ASP A 39 13.35 18.95 2.42
CA ASP A 39 13.95 20.28 2.47
C ASP A 39 13.80 20.85 3.90
N PRO A 40 14.89 20.90 4.71
CA PRO A 40 14.82 21.42 6.08
C PRO A 40 14.58 22.93 6.14
N ARG A 41 14.79 23.66 5.03
CA ARG A 41 14.59 25.11 4.94
C ARG A 41 13.24 25.47 4.32
N GLY A 42 12.56 24.51 3.71
CA GLY A 42 11.25 24.71 3.12
C GLY A 42 10.17 25.00 4.17
N THR A 43 9.12 25.71 3.77
CA THR A 43 7.99 26.02 4.64
C THR A 43 6.92 24.93 4.53
N PRO A 44 6.55 24.26 5.63
CA PRO A 44 5.44 23.30 5.63
C PRO A 44 4.12 24.01 5.30
N THR A 45 3.35 23.44 4.38
CA THR A 45 2.08 24.03 3.94
C THR A 45 0.90 23.27 4.53
N VAL A 46 -0.15 23.99 4.93
CA VAL A 46 -1.38 23.36 5.42
C VAL A 46 -2.13 22.75 4.25
N VAL A 47 -2.52 21.48 4.38
CA VAL A 47 -3.40 20.82 3.41
C VAL A 47 -4.82 21.27 3.67
N THR A 48 -5.33 22.18 2.84
CA THR A 48 -6.71 22.71 2.92
C THR A 48 -7.67 22.03 1.93
N ARG A 49 -7.15 21.48 0.83
CA ARG A 49 -7.90 20.76 -0.21
C ARG A 49 -7.11 19.53 -0.64
N ARG A 50 -7.81 18.39 -0.80
CA ARG A 50 -7.25 17.17 -1.40
C ARG A 50 -7.69 17.08 -2.86
N ALA A 51 -6.78 17.37 -3.77
CA ALA A 51 -6.94 17.12 -5.20
C ALA A 51 -5.96 15.99 -5.58
N TRP A 52 -6.47 14.94 -6.23
CA TRP A 52 -5.75 13.68 -6.49
C TRP A 52 -4.36 13.86 -7.15
N ASP A 53 -4.20 14.87 -8.02
CA ASP A 53 -2.95 15.13 -8.75
C ASP A 53 -1.89 15.86 -7.91
N GLU A 54 -2.30 16.49 -6.81
CA GLU A 54 -1.40 17.18 -5.89
C GLU A 54 -0.85 16.22 -4.82
N GLU A 55 -1.25 14.95 -4.80
CA GLU A 55 -0.89 14.01 -3.73
C GLU A 55 0.43 13.26 -3.98
N TRP A 56 1.05 13.45 -5.15
CA TRP A 56 2.23 12.69 -5.58
C TRP A 56 3.43 13.60 -5.88
N ILE A 57 4.63 13.09 -5.64
CA ILE A 57 5.91 13.71 -5.96
C ILE A 57 6.77 12.74 -6.77
N GLY A 58 7.42 13.24 -7.81
CA GLY A 58 8.46 12.51 -8.53
C GLY A 58 9.74 12.48 -7.70
N VAL A 59 10.29 11.29 -7.47
CA VAL A 59 11.59 11.12 -6.81
C VAL A 59 12.45 10.21 -7.67
N ARG A 60 13.63 10.71 -8.04
CA ARG A 60 14.62 9.97 -8.83
C ARG A 60 15.44 9.04 -7.95
N CYS A 61 15.52 7.76 -8.29
CA CYS A 61 16.42 6.84 -7.62
C CYS A 61 17.88 7.19 -7.95
N THR A 62 18.73 7.39 -6.94
CA THR A 62 20.16 7.62 -7.15
C THR A 62 20.94 6.34 -7.52
N ALA A 63 20.34 5.15 -7.39
CA ALA A 63 20.96 3.87 -7.77
C ALA A 63 20.71 3.49 -9.23
N CYS A 64 19.47 3.56 -9.73
CA CYS A 64 19.13 3.17 -11.11
C CYS A 64 18.71 4.32 -12.02
N GLY A 65 18.59 5.55 -11.49
CA GLY A 65 18.21 6.74 -12.26
C GLY A 65 16.72 6.86 -12.57
N THR A 66 15.91 5.81 -12.34
CA THR A 66 14.46 5.81 -12.61
C THR A 66 13.74 6.81 -11.71
N GLU A 67 12.86 7.61 -12.31
CA GLU A 67 11.91 8.44 -11.56
C GLU A 67 10.66 7.64 -11.22
N SER A 68 10.25 7.70 -9.96
CA SER A 68 9.03 7.02 -9.49
C SER A 68 8.16 8.00 -8.72
N GLN A 69 6.85 7.85 -8.86
CA GLN A 69 5.89 8.70 -8.18
C GLN A 69 5.56 8.14 -6.80
N TRP A 70 5.77 8.95 -5.77
CA TRP A 70 5.52 8.58 -4.38
C TRP A 70 4.56 9.56 -3.72
N PRO A 71 3.87 9.13 -2.65
CA PRO A 71 2.98 10.01 -1.92
C PRO A 71 3.75 11.20 -1.36
N ARG A 72 3.16 12.39 -1.46
CA ARG A 72 3.69 13.59 -0.84
C ARG A 72 3.83 13.36 0.68
N PRO A 73 4.99 13.64 1.27
CA PRO A 73 5.18 13.58 2.72
C PRO A 73 4.17 14.46 3.47
N GLU A 74 3.36 13.85 4.33
CA GLU A 74 2.38 14.56 5.18
C GLU A 74 2.67 14.30 6.67
N LEU A 75 2.44 15.33 7.50
CA LEU A 75 2.53 15.27 8.96
C LEU A 75 1.19 15.69 9.56
N GLY A 76 0.56 14.78 10.32
CA GLY A 76 -0.58 15.10 11.17
C GLY A 76 -0.14 15.74 12.49
N CYS A 77 -0.65 16.94 12.78
CA CYS A 77 -0.48 17.60 14.07
C CYS A 77 -1.66 17.27 15.00
N PRO A 78 -1.44 17.02 16.31
CA PRO A 78 -2.52 16.81 17.27
C PRO A 78 -3.55 17.96 17.38
N CYS A 79 -3.27 19.14 16.83
CA CYS A 79 -4.27 20.21 16.74
C CYS A 79 -5.30 20.02 15.61
N GLY A 80 -5.21 18.91 14.86
CA GLY A 80 -6.12 18.58 13.75
C GLY A 80 -5.63 19.04 12.37
N THR A 81 -4.50 19.74 12.28
CA THR A 81 -3.92 20.20 11.01
C THR A 81 -3.04 19.14 10.37
N VAL A 82 -3.18 18.95 9.05
CA VAL A 82 -2.25 18.16 8.23
C VAL A 82 -1.34 19.10 7.44
N LEU A 83 -0.04 18.83 7.48
CA LEU A 83 0.99 19.64 6.85
C LEU A 83 1.66 18.83 5.73
N CYS A 84 1.83 19.41 4.55
CA CYS A 84 2.80 18.90 3.58
C CYS A 84 4.21 19.21 4.10
N VAL A 85 5.04 18.18 4.20
CA VAL A 85 6.45 18.34 4.52
C VAL A 85 7.21 18.69 3.24
N PRO A 86 8.02 19.76 3.23
CA PRO A 86 8.76 20.20 2.05
C PRO A 86 9.74 19.14 1.55
N VAL A 87 9.82 19.01 0.23
CA VAL A 87 10.77 18.11 -0.44
C VAL A 87 11.64 18.91 -1.40
N ASP A 88 12.93 18.58 -1.44
CA ASP A 88 13.84 19.15 -2.42
C ASP A 88 13.67 18.42 -3.76
N ARG A 89 12.90 19.02 -4.66
CA ARG A 89 12.60 18.42 -5.98
C ARG A 89 13.82 18.34 -6.91
N THR A 90 14.91 19.02 -6.57
CA THR A 90 16.14 19.00 -7.38
C THR A 90 17.10 17.89 -6.94
N ALA A 91 16.94 17.40 -5.71
CA ALA A 91 17.75 16.32 -5.17
C ALA A 91 17.24 14.93 -5.60
N GLY A 92 18.18 14.01 -5.82
CA GLY A 92 17.86 12.60 -5.99
C GLY A 92 17.41 11.97 -4.67
N GLY A 93 16.50 11.00 -4.75
CA GLY A 93 16.05 10.20 -3.63
C GLY A 93 17.21 9.48 -2.94
N ARG A 94 17.17 9.49 -1.60
CA ARG A 94 18.23 8.90 -0.79
C ARG A 94 18.07 7.39 -0.75
N THR A 95 19.14 6.71 -1.12
CA THR A 95 19.21 5.26 -1.18
C THR A 95 19.76 4.72 0.13
N GLY A 96 19.02 3.81 0.76
CA GLY A 96 19.52 3.04 1.91
C GLY A 96 20.22 1.78 1.44
N ARG A 97 21.13 1.21 2.26
CA ARG A 97 21.57 -0.17 2.08
C ARG A 97 20.31 -1.05 2.09
N PRO A 98 20.10 -1.94 1.10
CA PRO A 98 19.01 -2.91 1.20
C PRO A 98 19.18 -3.64 2.53
N PRO A 99 18.24 -3.54 3.47
CA PRO A 99 18.27 -4.43 4.62
C PRO A 99 18.28 -5.84 4.06
N GLY A 100 19.22 -6.67 4.55
CA GLY A 100 19.28 -8.08 4.19
C GLY A 100 17.89 -8.69 4.32
N SER A 101 17.57 -9.60 3.39
CA SER A 101 16.28 -10.26 3.17
C SER A 101 15.66 -10.88 4.42
N ARG A 102 15.11 -10.03 5.29
CA ARG A 102 14.17 -10.35 6.36
C ARG A 102 13.31 -9.11 6.48
N VAL A 103 12.27 -9.01 5.66
CA VAL A 103 11.16 -8.10 5.97
C VAL A 103 10.50 -8.71 7.19
N PRO A 104 10.62 -8.13 8.39
CA PRO A 104 9.89 -8.66 9.52
C PRO A 104 8.41 -8.33 9.29
N ALA A 105 7.53 -9.31 9.51
CA ALA A 105 6.07 -9.21 9.41
C ALA A 105 5.41 -8.22 10.40
N HIS A 106 6.09 -7.16 10.85
CA HIS A 106 5.56 -6.21 11.82
C HIS A 106 5.78 -4.74 11.43
N ARG A 107 4.95 -4.29 10.50
CA ARG A 107 4.13 -3.11 10.79
C ARG A 107 2.88 -3.18 9.93
N ALA A 108 1.91 -3.95 10.42
CA ALA A 108 0.53 -3.83 10.00
C ALA A 108 0.17 -2.33 10.04
N VAL A 109 -0.10 -1.75 8.88
CA VAL A 109 -0.53 -0.36 8.77
C VAL A 109 -1.99 -0.35 9.24
N PRO A 110 -2.35 0.41 10.30
CA PRO A 110 -3.73 0.49 10.74
C PRO A 110 -4.61 0.92 9.57
N ILE A 111 -5.68 0.18 9.30
CA ILE A 111 -6.57 0.47 8.20
C ILE A 111 -7.56 1.53 8.67
N ARG A 112 -7.47 2.72 8.09
CA ARG A 112 -8.39 3.84 8.31
C ARG A 112 -9.05 4.29 7.01
N THR A 113 -8.49 3.89 5.88
CA THR A 113 -8.91 4.27 4.54
C THR A 113 -8.83 3.09 3.58
N ALA A 114 -9.51 3.20 2.43
CA ALA A 114 -9.35 2.26 1.32
C ALA A 114 -7.89 2.15 0.84
N ARG A 115 -7.10 3.22 0.98
CA ARG A 115 -5.67 3.22 0.63
C ARG A 115 -4.85 2.36 1.59
N ASP A 116 -5.17 2.39 2.88
CA ASP A 116 -4.51 1.55 3.87
C ASP A 116 -4.83 0.08 3.64
N ALA A 117 -6.08 -0.23 3.25
CA ALA A 117 -6.50 -1.57 2.85
C ALA A 117 -5.71 -2.09 1.63
N VAL A 118 -5.53 -1.26 0.60
CA VAL A 118 -4.68 -1.59 -0.55
C VAL A 118 -3.23 -1.77 -0.12
N THR A 119 -2.72 -0.92 0.77
CA THR A 119 -1.34 -1.02 1.27
C THR A 119 -1.12 -2.32 2.03
N ALA A 120 -2.05 -2.71 2.90
CA ALA A 120 -2.03 -3.98 3.61
C ALA A 120 -2.03 -5.17 2.64
N ALA A 121 -2.91 -5.15 1.63
CA ALA A 121 -2.95 -6.19 0.59
C ALA A 121 -1.64 -6.26 -0.21
N VAL A 122 -1.07 -5.13 -0.64
CA VAL A 122 0.21 -5.09 -1.37
C VAL A 122 1.36 -5.63 -0.53
N LEU A 123 1.44 -5.27 0.76
CA LEU A 123 2.48 -5.78 1.66
C LEU A 123 2.35 -7.28 1.86
N TYR A 124 1.12 -7.78 2.00
CA TYR A 124 0.83 -9.20 2.11
C TYR A 124 1.21 -9.97 0.84
N LEU A 125 0.82 -9.48 -0.34
CA LEU A 125 1.19 -10.09 -1.63
C LEU A 125 2.71 -10.13 -1.84
N ARG A 126 3.43 -9.10 -1.38
CA ARG A 126 4.90 -9.09 -1.40
C ARG A 126 5.51 -10.13 -0.47
N GLY A 127 4.90 -10.37 0.69
CA GLY A 127 5.26 -11.46 1.60
C GLY A 127 5.11 -12.84 0.95
N LEU A 128 4.07 -13.01 0.13
CA LEU A 128 3.86 -14.20 -0.71
C LEU A 128 4.82 -14.29 -1.93
N GLY A 129 5.76 -13.35 -2.08
CA GLY A 129 6.73 -13.35 -3.17
C GLY A 129 6.31 -12.57 -4.43
N HIS A 130 5.11 -11.97 -4.47
CA HIS A 130 4.70 -11.12 -5.60
C HIS A 130 5.31 -9.72 -5.49
N ARG A 131 6.44 -9.49 -6.17
CA ARG A 131 7.21 -8.24 -6.03
C ARG A 131 6.68 -7.09 -6.90
N ASP A 132 6.14 -7.40 -8.07
CA ASP A 132 5.70 -6.41 -9.08
C ASP A 132 4.19 -6.15 -9.04
N VAL A 133 3.66 -5.84 -7.84
CA VAL A 133 2.24 -5.51 -7.67
C VAL A 133 1.95 -4.13 -8.23
N ARG A 134 1.11 -4.08 -9.25
CA ARG A 134 0.59 -2.90 -9.93
C ARG A 134 -0.94 -2.84 -9.80
N ARG A 135 -1.54 -1.72 -10.20
CA ARG A 135 -3.00 -1.71 -10.42
C ARG A 135 -3.32 -2.60 -11.62
N ALA A 136 -4.43 -3.33 -11.54
CA ALA A 136 -4.95 -4.06 -12.68
C ALA A 136 -5.36 -3.05 -13.77
N ASP A 137 -5.09 -3.39 -15.03
CA ASP A 137 -5.42 -2.52 -16.17
C ASP A 137 -6.93 -2.44 -16.39
N GLN A 138 -7.64 -3.52 -16.06
CA GLN A 138 -9.09 -3.55 -16.05
C GLN A 138 -9.64 -3.06 -14.71
N ARG A 139 -10.60 -2.13 -14.77
CA ARG A 139 -11.31 -1.64 -13.60
C ARG A 139 -12.36 -2.68 -13.20
N PRO A 140 -12.29 -3.27 -12.00
CA PRO A 140 -13.33 -4.17 -11.54
C PRO A 140 -14.64 -3.40 -11.30
N PRO A 141 -15.80 -4.06 -11.42
CA PRO A 141 -17.11 -3.43 -11.25
C PRO A 141 -17.35 -2.90 -9.83
N ALA A 142 -16.67 -3.49 -8.84
CA ALA A 142 -16.63 -3.03 -7.45
C ALA A 142 -15.19 -3.15 -6.92
N GLY A 143 -14.83 -2.34 -5.91
CA GLY A 143 -13.52 -2.32 -5.25
C GLY A 143 -12.31 -1.94 -6.13
N ILE A 144 -11.12 -2.40 -5.75
CA ILE A 144 -9.83 -1.95 -6.30
C ILE A 144 -9.04 -3.17 -6.81
N GLY A 145 -8.77 -3.20 -8.10
CA GLY A 145 -8.00 -4.26 -8.76
C GLY A 145 -6.49 -4.03 -8.66
N LEU A 146 -5.77 -5.08 -8.29
CA LEU A 146 -4.31 -5.20 -8.27
C LEU A 146 -3.91 -6.37 -9.17
N ALA A 147 -2.74 -6.29 -9.77
CA ALA A 147 -2.19 -7.36 -10.60
C ALA A 147 -0.70 -7.52 -10.35
N ALA A 148 -0.20 -8.75 -10.46
CA ALA A 148 1.22 -9.07 -10.54
C ALA A 148 1.36 -10.32 -11.44
N PRO A 149 2.57 -10.71 -11.88
CA PRO A 149 2.73 -11.92 -12.67
C PRO A 149 2.04 -13.13 -12.01
N GLY A 150 1.07 -13.71 -12.73
CA GLY A 150 0.30 -14.89 -12.29
C GLY A 150 -0.86 -14.63 -11.34
N ILE A 151 -1.13 -13.39 -10.91
CA ILE A 151 -2.24 -13.07 -9.99
C ILE A 151 -3.00 -11.80 -10.36
N VAL A 152 -4.30 -11.83 -10.07
CA VAL A 152 -5.18 -10.66 -9.99
C VAL A 152 -5.78 -10.64 -8.58
N ALA A 153 -5.70 -9.50 -7.90
CA ALA A 153 -6.20 -9.34 -6.56
C ALA A 153 -7.25 -8.22 -6.50
N GLN A 154 -8.35 -8.49 -5.81
CA GLN A 154 -9.45 -7.58 -5.58
C GLN A 154 -9.40 -7.09 -4.14
N VAL A 155 -9.40 -5.77 -3.92
CA VAL A 155 -9.49 -5.17 -2.59
C VAL A 155 -10.80 -4.41 -2.46
N ASP A 156 -11.65 -4.86 -1.55
CA ASP A 156 -12.95 -4.27 -1.27
C ASP A 156 -12.96 -3.54 0.08
N PRO A 157 -12.92 -2.21 0.07
CA PRO A 157 -12.94 -1.40 1.28
C PRO A 157 -14.36 -1.07 1.76
N THR A 158 -15.40 -1.62 1.13
CA THR A 158 -16.78 -1.28 1.48
C THR A 158 -17.18 -1.83 2.86
N ALA A 159 -18.22 -1.24 3.44
CA ALA A 159 -18.71 -1.62 4.77
C ALA A 159 -19.64 -2.85 4.75
N GLY A 160 -20.07 -3.31 3.57
CA GLY A 160 -20.97 -4.46 3.41
C GLY A 160 -20.20 -5.72 3.01
N PRO A 161 -20.67 -6.92 3.40
CA PRO A 161 -20.01 -8.17 3.02
C PRO A 161 -20.05 -8.37 1.50
N ALA A 162 -18.95 -8.87 0.95
CA ALA A 162 -18.84 -9.20 -0.47
C ALA A 162 -19.77 -10.36 -0.84
N SER A 163 -20.40 -10.24 -2.01
CA SER A 163 -21.43 -11.17 -2.49
C SER A 163 -20.85 -12.29 -3.35
N VAL A 164 -21.69 -13.30 -3.65
CA VAL A 164 -21.36 -14.37 -4.60
C VAL A 164 -20.96 -13.81 -5.97
N ARG A 165 -21.68 -12.78 -6.44
CA ARG A 165 -21.44 -12.16 -7.73
C ARG A 165 -20.04 -11.55 -7.79
N ASP A 166 -19.58 -10.92 -6.71
CA ASP A 166 -18.26 -10.27 -6.67
C ASP A 166 -17.13 -11.32 -6.79
N VAL A 167 -17.31 -12.48 -6.15
CA VAL A 167 -16.39 -13.62 -6.26
C VAL A 167 -16.37 -14.18 -7.69
N GLU A 168 -17.53 -14.39 -8.30
CA GLU A 168 -17.64 -14.92 -9.66
C GLU A 168 -17.06 -13.96 -10.71
N CYS A 169 -17.29 -12.66 -10.55
CA CYS A 169 -16.71 -11.64 -11.42
C CYS A 169 -15.18 -11.66 -11.34
N LEU A 170 -14.60 -11.69 -10.13
CA LEU A 170 -13.16 -11.80 -9.95
C LEU A 170 -12.61 -13.08 -10.60
N TRP A 171 -13.27 -14.22 -10.39
CA TRP A 171 -12.85 -15.49 -10.95
C TRP A 171 -12.83 -15.45 -12.49
N LEU A 172 -13.86 -14.89 -13.12
CA LEU A 172 -13.90 -14.73 -14.58
C LEU A 172 -12.80 -13.80 -15.10
N THR A 173 -12.52 -12.69 -14.41
CA THR A 173 -11.41 -11.79 -14.78
C THR A 173 -10.06 -12.53 -14.67
N ALA A 174 -9.83 -13.22 -13.57
CA ALA A 174 -8.59 -13.96 -13.35
C ALA A 174 -8.40 -15.07 -14.40
N MET A 175 -9.47 -15.81 -14.72
CA MET A 175 -9.46 -16.81 -15.80
C MET A 175 -9.13 -16.18 -17.16
N ALA A 176 -9.74 -15.04 -17.50
CA ALA A 176 -9.46 -14.35 -18.75
C ALA A 176 -8.00 -13.87 -18.84
N GLU A 177 -7.39 -13.50 -17.72
CA GLU A 177 -5.99 -13.11 -17.62
C GLU A 177 -5.03 -14.29 -17.40
N SER A 178 -5.52 -15.54 -17.42
CA SER A 178 -4.74 -16.75 -17.10
C SER A 178 -3.97 -16.63 -15.78
N ALA A 179 -4.61 -16.02 -14.79
CA ALA A 179 -4.05 -15.68 -13.49
C ALA A 179 -4.92 -16.27 -12.36
N ARG A 180 -4.37 -16.31 -11.15
CA ARG A 180 -5.12 -16.67 -9.95
C ARG A 180 -5.80 -15.43 -9.35
N GLY A 181 -7.10 -15.52 -9.06
CA GLY A 181 -7.88 -14.46 -8.43
C GLY A 181 -7.79 -14.53 -6.89
N LEU A 182 -7.44 -13.43 -6.22
CA LEU A 182 -7.45 -13.31 -4.74
C LEU A 182 -8.41 -12.19 -4.32
N TYR A 183 -9.20 -12.40 -3.28
CA TYR A 183 -10.13 -11.39 -2.79
C TYR A 183 -9.76 -10.98 -1.36
N PHE A 184 -9.57 -9.69 -1.12
CA PHE A 184 -9.45 -9.03 0.18
C PHE A 184 -10.69 -8.17 0.48
N SER A 185 -11.30 -8.34 1.65
CA SER A 185 -12.47 -7.55 2.08
C SER A 185 -12.31 -7.02 3.51
N LEU A 186 -12.74 -5.78 3.76
CA LEU A 186 -12.83 -5.25 5.15
C LEU A 186 -14.05 -5.79 5.90
N ALA A 187 -15.20 -5.85 5.25
CA ALA A 187 -16.45 -6.29 5.86
C ALA A 187 -16.67 -7.81 5.79
N GLY A 188 -15.74 -8.54 5.15
CA GLY A 188 -15.85 -9.98 4.95
C GLY A 188 -16.77 -10.35 3.79
N TYR A 189 -17.42 -11.50 3.93
CA TYR A 189 -18.11 -12.21 2.85
C TYR A 189 -19.42 -12.81 3.37
N THR A 190 -20.43 -12.92 2.51
CA THR A 190 -21.59 -13.76 2.83
C THR A 190 -21.20 -15.24 2.87
N ASP A 191 -22.01 -16.08 3.52
CA ASP A 191 -21.71 -17.51 3.63
C ASP A 191 -21.81 -18.22 2.27
N GLU A 192 -22.72 -17.76 1.41
CA GLU A 192 -22.82 -18.22 0.03
C GLU A 192 -21.57 -17.84 -0.77
N ALA A 193 -21.03 -16.63 -0.57
CA ALA A 193 -19.80 -16.19 -1.22
C ALA A 193 -18.59 -17.01 -0.77
N ARG A 194 -18.49 -17.34 0.53
CA ARG A 194 -17.45 -18.24 1.07
C ARG A 194 -17.53 -19.63 0.46
N THR A 195 -18.74 -20.20 0.39
CA THR A 195 -19.00 -21.52 -0.20
C THR A 195 -18.61 -21.53 -1.67
N ARG A 196 -19.05 -20.52 -2.43
CA ARG A 196 -18.74 -20.39 -3.85
C ARG A 196 -17.25 -20.23 -4.11
N ALA A 197 -16.56 -19.40 -3.33
CA ALA A 197 -15.11 -19.21 -3.44
C ALA A 197 -14.33 -20.50 -3.18
N GLY A 198 -14.80 -21.35 -2.26
CA GLY A 198 -14.23 -22.67 -2.04
C GLY A 198 -14.31 -23.57 -3.28
N LEU A 199 -15.45 -23.57 -3.97
CA LEU A 199 -15.66 -24.34 -5.20
C LEU A 199 -14.83 -23.82 -6.40
N LEU A 200 -14.60 -22.50 -6.45
CA LEU A 200 -13.85 -21.84 -7.53
C LEU A 200 -12.34 -21.70 -7.21
N GLU A 201 -11.90 -22.23 -6.07
CA GLU A 201 -10.53 -22.11 -5.55
C GLU A 201 -10.00 -20.68 -5.42
N VAL A 202 -10.89 -19.71 -5.20
CA VAL A 202 -10.56 -18.29 -4.99
C VAL A 202 -10.17 -18.08 -3.52
N PRO A 203 -8.91 -17.71 -3.19
CA PRO A 203 -8.52 -17.37 -1.83
C PRO A 203 -9.24 -16.11 -1.34
N LEU A 204 -9.85 -16.20 -0.17
CA LEU A 204 -10.53 -15.08 0.51
C LEU A 204 -9.75 -14.65 1.75
N PHE A 205 -9.58 -13.34 1.90
CA PHE A 205 -8.88 -12.71 3.01
C PHE A 205 -9.72 -11.59 3.63
N VAL A 206 -9.75 -11.55 4.96
CA VAL A 206 -10.30 -10.41 5.70
C VAL A 206 -9.16 -9.49 6.11
N LEU A 207 -9.32 -8.21 5.81
CA LEU A 207 -8.41 -7.16 6.27
C LEU A 207 -8.88 -6.66 7.63
N ASP A 208 -8.09 -6.90 8.66
CA ASP A 208 -8.37 -6.40 10.01
C ASP A 208 -8.05 -4.90 10.11
N PRO A 209 -8.82 -4.08 10.86
CA PRO A 209 -8.52 -2.66 11.07
C PRO A 209 -7.13 -2.35 11.66
N SER A 210 -6.44 -3.33 12.24
CA SER A 210 -5.04 -3.24 12.66
C SER A 210 -4.04 -3.32 11.50
N GLY A 211 -4.47 -3.78 10.32
CA GLY A 211 -3.65 -4.05 9.14
C GLY A 211 -3.27 -5.53 8.96
N ALA A 212 -3.71 -6.41 9.86
CA ALA A 212 -3.49 -7.85 9.71
C ALA A 212 -4.37 -8.42 8.59
N VAL A 213 -3.80 -9.31 7.78
CA VAL A 213 -4.53 -10.04 6.74
C VAL A 213 -4.82 -11.43 7.28
N ARG A 214 -6.08 -11.87 7.24
CA ARG A 214 -6.52 -13.17 7.76
C ARG A 214 -7.10 -14.04 6.66
N PRO A 215 -6.58 -15.25 6.41
CA PRO A 215 -7.23 -16.19 5.51
C PRO A 215 -8.56 -16.68 6.10
N VAL A 216 -9.61 -16.77 5.27
CA VAL A 216 -10.95 -17.16 5.74
C VAL A 216 -11.58 -18.34 4.98
N ASN A 217 -10.87 -18.95 4.05
CA ASN A 217 -11.26 -20.21 3.41
C ASN A 217 -10.04 -21.12 3.16
N ALA A 218 -10.27 -22.39 2.84
CA ALA A 218 -9.19 -23.38 2.68
C ALA A 218 -8.15 -23.01 1.60
N PRO A 219 -8.53 -22.47 0.41
CA PRO A 219 -7.55 -21.97 -0.56
C PRO A 219 -6.67 -20.85 -0.01
N ALA A 220 -7.22 -19.93 0.81
CA ALA A 220 -6.46 -18.86 1.45
C ALA A 220 -5.52 -19.37 2.54
N VAL A 221 -5.96 -20.32 3.37
CA VAL A 221 -5.10 -20.93 4.40
C VAL A 221 -3.91 -21.64 3.76
N THR A 222 -4.15 -22.38 2.67
CA THR A 222 -3.09 -23.06 1.92
C THR A 222 -2.09 -22.07 1.33
N LEU A 223 -2.57 -20.94 0.81
CA LEU A 223 -1.72 -19.89 0.26
C LEU A 223 -0.95 -19.14 1.36
N ASP A 224 -1.60 -18.80 2.47
CA ASP A 224 -0.99 -18.11 3.62
C ASP A 224 0.15 -18.94 4.24
N ALA A 225 0.02 -20.27 4.26
CA ALA A 225 1.09 -21.17 4.69
C ALA A 225 2.36 -21.14 3.81
N THR A 226 2.32 -20.49 2.64
CA THR A 226 3.49 -20.28 1.77
C THR A 226 4.16 -18.92 1.98
N ALA A 227 3.61 -18.06 2.84
CA ALA A 227 4.25 -16.80 3.22
C ALA A 227 5.45 -17.08 4.15
N ASP A 228 6.63 -16.58 3.76
CA ASP A 228 7.89 -16.68 4.54
C ASP A 228 8.02 -15.58 5.62
#